data_AF-W9G5E0-F1
#
_entry.id   AF-W9G5E0-F1
#
_cell.length_a   1.000
_cell.length_b   1.000
_cell.length_c   1.000
_cell.angle_alpha   90.00
_cell.angle_beta   90.00
_cell.angle_gamma   90.00
#
_symmetry.space_group_name_H-M   'P 1'
#
loop_
_entity.id
_entity.type
_entity.pdbx_description
1 polymer ?
#
loop_
_entity_poly.entity_id
_entity_poly.type
_entity_poly.pdbx_seq_one_letter_code
_entity_poly.pdbx_strand_id
1 'polypeptide(L)'
;MSATDVFPLIKAPTGWPVPLVATLAMVFLAGLDLAGAILAKEWAENGNVRALVLGAGAFLVLFWVYASSLRYAELALVTMGWVVILQVGLVLVDRWRYGVELPPGKWVAIGVVLVAQAYLLLAPAASTQAGGPR
;
A
#
# COMPACT_ATOMS: atom_id res chain seq x y z
N MET A 1 8.07 -9.40 -28.91
CA MET A 1 6.93 -9.24 -27.99
C MET A 1 7.46 -8.64 -26.72
N SER A 2 6.95 -7.49 -26.29
CA SER A 2 7.40 -6.86 -25.05
C SER A 2 6.79 -7.60 -23.85
N ALA A 3 7.49 -7.66 -22.72
CA ALA A 3 6.94 -8.28 -21.50
C ALA A 3 5.61 -7.66 -21.06
N THR A 4 5.39 -6.39 -21.42
CA THR A 4 4.12 -5.64 -21.20
C THR A 4 2.97 -6.10 -22.09
N ASP A 5 3.23 -6.83 -23.18
CA ASP A 5 2.19 -7.43 -24.03
C ASP A 5 1.65 -8.73 -23.42
N VAL A 6 2.50 -9.43 -22.64
CA VAL A 6 2.14 -10.66 -21.92
C VAL A 6 1.48 -10.34 -20.57
N PHE A 7 1.96 -9.29 -19.89
CA PHE A 7 1.39 -8.79 -18.62
C PHE A 7 0.94 -7.33 -18.79
N PRO A 8 -0.26 -7.09 -19.33
CA PRO A 8 -0.74 -5.74 -19.56
C PRO A 8 -0.91 -4.99 -18.25
N LEU A 9 -0.41 -3.75 -18.18
CA LEU A 9 -0.64 -2.88 -17.03
C LEU A 9 -2.12 -2.48 -16.97
N ILE A 10 -2.66 -2.44 -15.74
CA ILE A 10 -4.06 -2.13 -15.50
C ILE A 10 -4.32 -0.69 -15.97
N LYS A 11 -5.41 -0.50 -16.73
CA LYS A 11 -5.83 0.80 -17.24
C LYS A 11 -7.06 1.28 -16.45
N ALA A 12 -6.99 2.46 -15.89
CA ALA A 12 -8.15 3.14 -15.31
C ALA A 12 -9.12 3.62 -16.40
N PRO A 13 -10.44 3.67 -16.12
CA PRO A 13 -11.42 4.27 -17.03
C PRO A 13 -11.08 5.72 -17.35
N THR A 14 -11.22 6.12 -18.61
CA THR A 14 -10.81 7.44 -19.13
C THR A 14 -11.58 8.63 -18.55
N GLY A 15 -12.68 8.38 -17.82
CA GLY A 15 -13.49 9.41 -17.17
C GLY A 15 -13.24 9.60 -15.67
N TRP A 16 -12.33 8.82 -15.06
CA TRP A 16 -12.12 8.89 -13.61
C TRP A 16 -11.08 9.96 -13.24
N PRO A 17 -11.33 10.77 -12.20
CA PRO A 17 -10.34 11.72 -11.70
C PRO A 17 -9.12 10.98 -11.13
N VAL A 18 -7.91 11.50 -11.43
CA VAL A 18 -6.64 10.90 -11.00
C VAL A 18 -6.58 10.62 -9.49
N PRO A 19 -7.01 11.56 -8.60
CA PRO A 19 -7.02 11.28 -7.16
C PRO A 19 -7.86 10.05 -6.80
N LEU A 20 -9.01 9.85 -7.43
CA LEU A 20 -9.86 8.70 -7.18
C LEU A 20 -9.16 7.39 -7.57
N VAL A 21 -8.54 7.35 -8.75
CA VAL A 21 -7.78 6.18 -9.22
C VAL A 21 -6.63 5.87 -8.27
N ALA A 22 -5.87 6.88 -7.86
CA ALA A 22 -4.74 6.73 -6.96
C ALA A 22 -5.19 6.22 -5.57
N THR A 23 -6.24 6.79 -5.00
CA THR A 23 -6.78 6.34 -3.71
C THR A 23 -7.30 4.90 -3.77
N LEU A 24 -8.02 4.52 -4.83
CA LEU A 24 -8.48 3.15 -5.00
C LEU A 24 -7.31 2.16 -5.15
N ALA A 25 -6.27 2.55 -5.89
CA ALA A 25 -5.06 1.75 -6.00
C ALA A 25 -4.40 1.56 -4.63
N MET A 26 -4.23 2.62 -3.83
CA MET A 26 -3.66 2.53 -2.48
C MET A 26 -4.47 1.61 -1.55
N VAL A 27 -5.80 1.72 -1.58
CA VAL A 27 -6.68 0.85 -0.79
C VAL A 27 -6.51 -0.61 -1.21
N PHE A 28 -6.47 -0.88 -2.52
CA PHE A 28 -6.30 -2.23 -3.03
C PHE A 28 -4.92 -2.80 -2.69
N LEU A 29 -3.88 -1.98 -2.77
CA LEU A 29 -2.51 -2.34 -2.42
C LEU A 29 -2.39 -2.66 -0.93
N ALA A 30 -2.92 -1.81 -0.06
CA ALA A 30 -2.96 -2.06 1.38
C ALA A 30 -3.76 -3.33 1.72
N GLY A 31 -4.87 -3.58 1.01
CA GLY A 31 -5.66 -4.79 1.18
C GLY A 31 -4.91 -6.07 0.78
N LEU A 32 -4.24 -6.06 -0.37
CA LEU A 32 -3.40 -7.18 -0.81
C LEU A 32 -2.23 -7.43 0.13
N ASP A 33 -1.58 -6.37 0.59
CA ASP A 33 -0.46 -6.46 1.53
C ASP A 33 -0.91 -7.06 2.86
N LEU A 34 -2.02 -6.56 3.41
CA LEU A 34 -2.62 -7.08 4.63
C LEU A 34 -3.02 -8.56 4.50
N ALA A 35 -3.63 -8.94 3.38
CA ALA A 35 -3.97 -10.34 3.10
C ALA A 35 -2.72 -11.22 3.01
N GLY A 36 -1.69 -10.74 2.31
CA GLY A 36 -0.39 -11.40 2.21
C GLY A 36 0.27 -11.60 3.58
N ALA A 37 0.24 -10.57 4.44
CA ALA A 37 0.78 -10.62 5.79
C ALA A 37 0.04 -11.64 6.69
N ILE A 38 -1.29 -11.70 6.60
CA ILE A 38 -2.09 -12.68 7.35
C ILE A 38 -1.76 -14.11 6.88
N LEU A 39 -1.66 -14.34 5.58
CA LEU A 39 -1.32 -15.65 5.01
C LEU A 39 0.12 -16.05 5.34
N ALA A 40 1.05 -15.10 5.35
CA ALA A 40 2.42 -15.32 5.77
C ALA A 40 2.48 -15.76 7.24
N LYS A 41 1.69 -15.12 8.12
CA LYS A 41 1.58 -15.51 9.53
C LYS A 41 0.99 -16.91 9.70
N GLU A 42 -0.07 -17.22 8.97
CA GLU A 42 -0.67 -18.56 8.96
C GLU A 42 0.32 -19.65 8.50
N TRP A 43 1.13 -19.36 7.48
CA TRP A 43 2.18 -20.28 7.05
C TRP A 43 3.28 -20.42 8.10
N ALA A 44 3.71 -19.32 8.72
CA ALA A 44 4.76 -19.33 9.73
C ALA A 44 4.36 -20.11 11.01
N GLU A 45 3.09 -20.02 11.42
CA GLU A 45 2.60 -20.69 12.63
C GLU A 45 2.18 -22.15 12.36
N ASN A 46 1.48 -22.41 11.25
CA ASN A 46 0.84 -23.71 11.00
C ASN A 46 1.49 -24.52 9.87
N GLY A 47 2.52 -24.01 9.20
CA GLY A 47 3.19 -24.69 8.08
C GLY A 47 2.32 -24.87 6.84
N ASN A 48 1.20 -24.14 6.74
CA ASN A 48 0.21 -24.33 5.70
C ASN A 48 0.73 -23.89 4.31
N VAL A 49 1.00 -24.85 3.44
CA VAL A 49 1.53 -24.61 2.08
C VAL A 49 0.55 -23.79 1.23
N ARG A 50 -0.77 -23.93 1.43
CA ARG A 50 -1.74 -23.09 0.71
C ARG A 50 -1.60 -21.63 1.09
N ALA A 51 -1.36 -21.35 2.38
CA ALA A 51 -1.14 -20.00 2.85
C ALA A 51 0.15 -19.41 2.27
N LEU A 52 1.23 -20.21 2.14
CA LEU A 52 2.45 -19.80 1.43
C LEU A 52 2.17 -19.43 -0.03
N VAL A 53 1.52 -20.32 -0.80
CA VAL A 53 1.29 -20.08 -2.23
C VAL A 53 0.37 -18.89 -2.45
N LEU A 54 -0.71 -18.78 -1.70
CA LEU A 54 -1.65 -17.66 -1.80
C LEU A 54 -1.02 -16.34 -1.34
N GLY A 55 -0.22 -16.37 -0.27
CA GLY A 55 0.49 -15.18 0.24
C GLY A 55 1.52 -14.67 -0.77
N ALA A 56 2.36 -15.56 -1.32
CA ALA A 56 3.30 -15.22 -2.37
C ALA A 56 2.57 -14.68 -3.62
N GLY A 57 1.47 -15.31 -4.02
CA GLY A 57 0.61 -14.84 -5.10
C GLY A 57 0.06 -13.43 -4.85
N ALA A 58 -0.37 -13.13 -3.62
CA ALA A 58 -0.86 -11.80 -3.24
C ALA A 58 0.22 -10.72 -3.42
N PHE A 59 1.47 -10.99 -3.05
CA PHE A 59 2.59 -10.07 -3.27
C PHE A 59 2.94 -9.88 -4.75
N LEU A 60 2.82 -10.91 -5.58
CA LEU A 60 2.99 -10.78 -7.04
C LEU A 60 1.91 -9.88 -7.64
N VAL A 61 0.65 -10.07 -7.24
CA VAL A 61 -0.46 -9.22 -7.68
C VAL A 61 -0.28 -7.79 -7.17
N LEU A 62 0.15 -7.63 -5.91
CA LEU A 62 0.45 -6.33 -5.31
C LEU A 62 1.50 -5.59 -6.14
N PHE A 63 2.60 -6.26 -6.49
CA PHE A 63 3.63 -5.68 -7.35
C PHE A 63 3.06 -5.23 -8.71
N TRP A 64 2.21 -6.04 -9.33
CA TRP A 64 1.58 -5.71 -10.61
C TRP A 64 0.65 -4.49 -10.51
N VAL A 65 -0.15 -4.41 -9.44
CA VAL A 65 -1.01 -3.24 -9.16
C VAL A 65 -0.15 -2.02 -8.89
N TYR A 66 0.93 -2.16 -8.12
CA TYR A 66 1.82 -1.06 -7.78
C TYR A 66 2.44 -0.47 -9.03
N ALA A 67 3.05 -1.31 -9.88
CA ALA A 67 3.59 -0.91 -11.17
C ALA A 67 2.53 -0.24 -12.07
N SER A 68 1.28 -0.72 -12.03
CA SER A 68 0.17 -0.11 -12.77
C SER A 68 -0.23 1.26 -12.22
N SER A 69 -0.21 1.44 -10.89
CA SER A 69 -0.59 2.70 -10.23
C SER A 69 0.39 3.85 -10.47
N LEU A 70 1.68 3.54 -10.66
CA LEU A 70 2.73 4.52 -10.96
C LEU A 70 2.55 5.22 -12.32
N ARG A 71 1.64 4.73 -13.16
CA ARG A 71 1.23 5.41 -14.40
C ARG A 71 0.33 6.62 -14.13
N TYR A 72 -0.30 6.67 -12.97
CA TYR A 72 -1.33 7.65 -12.62
C TYR A 72 -0.89 8.59 -11.49
N ALA A 73 0.03 8.15 -10.65
CA ALA A 73 0.44 8.86 -9.45
C ALA A 73 1.95 8.72 -9.18
N GLU A 74 2.50 9.67 -8.44
CA GLU A 74 3.90 9.65 -8.04
C GLU A 74 4.22 8.47 -7.10
N LEU A 75 5.45 7.96 -7.22
CA LEU A 75 5.98 6.86 -6.39
C LEU A 75 5.80 7.14 -4.89
N ALA A 76 6.19 8.33 -4.44
CA ALA A 76 6.12 8.72 -3.04
C ALA A 76 4.67 8.75 -2.55
N LEU A 77 3.76 9.36 -3.33
CA LEU A 77 2.34 9.47 -2.98
C LEU A 77 1.70 8.09 -2.82
N VAL A 78 1.89 7.18 -3.80
CA VAL A 78 1.33 5.81 -3.75
C VAL A 78 1.90 5.02 -2.58
N THR A 79 3.22 5.05 -2.41
CA THR A 79 3.92 4.27 -1.38
C THR A 79 3.51 4.72 0.01
N MET A 80 3.59 6.02 0.29
CA MET A 80 3.22 6.57 1.60
C MET A 80 1.73 6.39 1.87
N GLY A 81 0.88 6.58 0.86
CA GLY A 81 -0.57 6.48 0.98
C GLY A 81 -1.03 5.07 1.40
N TRP A 82 -0.58 4.01 0.72
CA TRP A 82 -0.98 2.66 1.13
C TRP A 82 -0.38 2.29 2.49
N VAL A 83 0.86 2.73 2.78
CA VAL A 83 1.60 2.31 3.98
C VAL A 83 0.91 2.80 5.25
N VAL A 84 0.31 4.00 5.21
CA VAL A 84 -0.54 4.50 6.29
C VAL A 84 -1.77 3.60 6.50
N ILE A 85 -2.48 3.27 5.42
CA ILE A 85 -3.68 2.41 5.47
C ILE A 85 -3.33 1.03 6.02
N LEU A 86 -2.23 0.46 5.52
CA LEU A 86 -1.71 -0.84 5.95
C LEU A 86 -1.33 -0.84 7.42
N GLN A 87 -0.61 0.17 7.90
CA GLN A 87 -0.23 0.27 9.31
C GLN A 87 -1.45 0.24 10.23
N VAL A 88 -2.48 1.02 9.90
CA VAL A 88 -3.73 1.01 10.66
C VAL A 88 -4.37 -0.38 10.60
N GLY A 89 -4.46 -0.97 9.41
CA GLY A 89 -5.00 -2.33 9.22
C GLY A 89 -4.27 -3.40 10.04
N LEU A 90 -2.95 -3.39 10.03
CA LEU A 90 -2.11 -4.34 10.78
C LEU A 90 -2.32 -4.19 12.29
N VAL A 91 -2.33 -2.97 12.81
CA VAL A 91 -2.57 -2.72 14.24
C VAL A 91 -3.94 -3.23 14.67
N LEU A 92 -4.97 -3.00 13.85
CA LEU A 92 -6.32 -3.51 14.12
C LEU A 92 -6.39 -5.04 14.07
N VAL A 93 -5.76 -5.66 13.08
CA VAL A 93 -5.70 -7.13 12.97
C VAL A 93 -4.94 -7.75 14.13
N ASP A 94 -3.78 -7.20 14.52
CA ASP A 94 -3.04 -7.65 15.69
C ASP A 94 -3.86 -7.54 16.97
N ARG A 95 -4.60 -6.44 17.13
CA ARG A 95 -5.44 -6.23 18.32
C ARG A 95 -6.66 -7.15 18.37
N TRP A 96 -7.34 -7.38 17.25
CA TRP A 96 -8.63 -8.09 17.19
C TRP A 96 -8.51 -9.57 16.87
N ARG A 97 -7.62 -9.94 15.93
CA ARG A 97 -7.46 -11.33 15.50
C ARG A 97 -6.43 -12.08 16.33
N TYR A 98 -5.33 -11.42 16.70
CA TYR A 98 -4.23 -12.05 17.42
C TYR A 98 -4.17 -11.70 18.91
N GLY A 99 -5.06 -10.83 19.40
CA GLY A 99 -5.18 -10.50 20.82
C GLY A 99 -3.98 -9.75 21.40
N VAL A 100 -3.18 -9.09 20.55
CA VAL A 100 -1.99 -8.35 21.00
C VAL A 100 -2.41 -7.14 21.82
N GLU A 101 -1.96 -7.07 23.06
CA GLU A 101 -2.14 -5.90 23.92
C GLU A 101 -0.94 -4.95 23.80
N LEU A 102 -1.24 -3.70 23.43
CA LEU A 102 -0.24 -2.66 23.32
C LEU A 102 -0.30 -1.76 24.57
N PRO A 103 0.81 -1.60 25.31
CA PRO A 103 0.90 -0.62 26.38
C PRO A 103 0.57 0.80 25.89
N PRO A 104 0.07 1.69 26.76
CA PRO A 104 -0.34 3.05 26.37
C PRO A 104 0.73 3.83 25.59
N GLY A 105 2.01 3.70 25.96
CA GLY A 105 3.11 4.36 25.25
C GLY A 105 3.26 3.94 23.79
N LYS A 106 2.92 2.70 23.41
CA LYS A 106 2.95 2.25 22.02
C LYS A 106 1.82 2.87 21.19
N TRP A 107 0.66 3.11 21.79
CA TRP A 107 -0.44 3.81 21.12
C TRP A 107 -0.08 5.27 20.82
N VAL A 108 0.60 5.94 21.76
CA VAL A 108 1.13 7.29 21.53
C VAL A 108 2.12 7.29 20.37
N ALA A 109 3.06 6.33 20.34
CA ALA A 109 4.04 6.21 19.26
C ALA A 109 3.37 5.98 17.89
N ILE A 110 2.37 5.10 17.82
CA ILE A 110 1.57 4.89 16.60
C ILE A 110 0.92 6.20 16.16
N GLY A 111 0.28 6.93 17.08
CA GLY A 111 -0.34 8.23 16.79
C GLY A 111 0.66 9.25 16.21
N VAL A 112 1.84 9.37 16.82
CA VAL A 112 2.91 10.26 16.33
C VAL A 112 3.36 9.88 14.92
N VAL A 113 3.56 8.59 14.68
CA VAL A 113 3.98 8.06 13.38
C VAL A 113 2.92 8.31 12.29
N LEU A 114 1.63 8.13 12.61
CA LEU A 114 0.54 8.41 11.67
C LEU A 114 0.42 9.91 11.35
N VAL A 115 0.56 10.78 12.36
CA VAL A 115 0.55 12.23 12.15
C VAL A 115 1.72 12.67 11.27
N ALA A 116 2.92 12.15 11.53
CA ALA A 116 4.11 12.45 10.73
C ALA A 116 3.95 11.99 9.28
N GLN A 117 3.41 10.78 9.04
CA GLN A 117 3.17 10.29 7.69
C GLN A 117 2.06 11.07 6.97
N ALA A 118 0.98 11.43 7.66
CA ALA A 118 -0.06 12.27 7.10
C ALA A 118 0.48 13.66 6.69
N TYR A 119 1.37 14.24 7.51
CA TYR A 119 2.07 15.46 7.14
C TYR A 119 2.89 15.28 5.86
N LEU A 120 3.68 14.20 5.74
CA LEU A 120 4.48 13.95 4.54
C LEU A 120 3.62 13.70 3.28
N LEU A 121 2.44 13.11 3.44
CA LEU A 121 1.52 12.86 2.34
C LEU A 121 0.78 14.13 1.86
N LEU A 122 0.42 15.01 2.80
CA LEU A 122 -0.36 16.22 2.53
C LEU A 122 0.51 17.45 2.28
N ALA A 123 1.78 17.42 2.69
CA ALA A 123 2.73 18.47 2.39
C ALA A 123 2.84 18.61 0.87
N PRO A 124 2.69 19.82 0.32
CA PRO A 124 2.88 20.05 -1.10
C PRO A 124 4.25 19.51 -1.53
N ALA A 125 4.27 18.64 -2.53
CA ALA A 125 5.52 18.29 -3.19
C ALA A 125 6.15 19.60 -3.64
N ALA A 126 7.37 19.90 -3.18
CA ALA A 126 8.04 21.16 -3.46
C ALA A 126 7.97 21.39 -4.96
N SER A 127 7.21 22.41 -5.37
CA SER A 127 7.02 22.77 -6.77
C SER A 127 8.40 23.00 -7.36
N THR A 128 8.80 22.17 -8.32
CA THR A 128 9.93 22.48 -9.19
C THR A 128 9.49 23.67 -10.02
N GLN A 129 9.66 24.86 -9.45
CA GLN A 129 9.62 26.12 -10.17
C GLN A 129 10.96 26.22 -10.90
N ALA A 130 11.12 25.44 -11.96
CA ALA A 130 12.15 25.70 -12.96
C ALA A 130 11.65 26.82 -13.86
N GLY A 131 11.71 28.04 -13.33
CA GLY A 131 11.77 29.22 -14.16
C GLY A 131 13.04 29.15 -15.00
N GLY A 132 12.87 29.12 -16.31
CA GLY A 132 13.96 29.24 -17.26
C GLY A 132 13.44 29.69 -18.61
N PRO A 133 13.41 31.00 -18.90
CA PRO A 133 13.26 31.47 -20.27
C PRO A 133 14.61 31.37 -20.97
N ARG A 134 14.69 30.58 -22.05
CA ARG A 134 15.61 30.81 -23.16
C ARG A 134 14.92 30.45 -24.46
#